data_AF-A0A1C5WUQ2-F1
#
_entry.id   AF-A0A1C5WUQ2-F1
#
_cell.length_a   1.000
_cell.length_b   1.000
_cell.length_c   1.000
_cell.angle_alpha   90.00
_cell.angle_beta   90.00
_cell.angle_gamma   90.00
#
_symmetry.space_group_name_H-M   'P 1'
#
loop_
_entity.id
_entity.type
_entity.pdbx_description
1 polymer ?
#
loop_
_entity_poly.entity_id
_entity_poly.type
_entity_poly.pdbx_seq_one_letter_code
_entity_poly.pdbx_strand_id
1 'polypeptide(L)' 'MKLLIVDDEELTRTGVISSLDWSSLGIDEVIQADDGVHGLETARPSQA' A
#
# COMPACT_ATOMS: atom_id res chain seq x y z
N MET A 1 8.78 3.46 -7.86
CA MET A 1 8.75 3.45 -6.38
C MET A 1 7.69 2.48 -5.88
N LYS A 2 7.84 1.90 -4.68
CA LYS A 2 6.79 1.08 -4.04
C LYS A 2 6.02 1.92 -3.01
N LEU A 3 4.69 1.78 -2.96
CA LEU A 3 3.81 2.43 -1.97
C LEU A 3 3.06 1.36 -1.16
N LEU A 4 2.98 1.55 0.16
CA LEU A 4 2.15 0.74 1.05
C LEU A 4 1.02 1.60 1.63
N ILE A 5 -0.22 1.14 1.49
CA ILE A 5 -1.41 1.74 2.09
C ILE A 5 -1.88 0.83 3.23
N VAL A 6 -2.01 1.39 4.43
CA VAL A 6 -2.48 0.67 5.62
C VAL A 6 -3.72 1.37 6.15
N ASP A 7 -4.84 0.66 6.12
CA ASP A 7 -6.15 1.17 6.57
C ASP A 7 -7.03 -0.05 6.88
N ASP A 8 -7.81 -0.02 7.97
CA ASP A 8 -8.65 -1.14 8.40
C ASP A 8 -9.94 -1.28 7.57
N GLU A 9 -10.31 -0.26 6.78
CA GLU A 9 -11.49 -0.28 5.93
C GLU A 9 -11.15 -0.62 4.46
N GLU A 10 -11.67 -1.76 3.98
CA GLU A 10 -11.44 -2.24 2.60
C GLU A 10 -11.92 -1.26 1.53
N LEU A 11 -13.06 -0.61 1.76
CA LEU A 11 -13.63 0.35 0.81
C LEU A 11 -12.73 1.58 0.66
N THR A 12 -12.12 2.05 1.74
CA THR A 12 -11.18 3.16 1.72
C THR A 12 -9.92 2.80 0.93
N ARG A 13 -9.32 1.63 1.18
CA ARG A 13 -8.13 1.18 0.40
C ARG A 13 -8.45 1.04 -1.09
N THR A 14 -9.56 0.38 -1.42
CA THR A 14 -9.98 0.17 -2.81
C THR A 14 -10.34 1.49 -3.50
N GLY A 15 -10.99 2.40 -2.79
CA GLY A 15 -11.33 3.74 -3.27
C GLY A 15 -10.07 4.54 -3.62
N VAL A 16 -9.08 4.58 -2.73
CA VAL A 16 -7.80 5.25 -2.99
C VAL A 16 -7.12 4.64 -4.21
N ILE A 17 -6.96 3.31 -4.25
CA ILE A 17 -6.26 2.59 -5.34
C ILE A 17 -6.90 2.81 -6.70
N SER A 18 -8.23 2.82 -6.77
CA SER A 18 -8.94 3.00 -8.03
C SER A 18 -9.03 4.46 -8.49
N SER A 19 -8.70 5.43 -7.62
CA SER A 19 -8.89 6.86 -7.90
C SER A 19 -7.70 7.57 -8.55
N LEU A 20 -6.52 6.96 -8.58
CA LEU A 20 -5.27 7.61 -9.01
C LEU A 20 -4.53 6.81 -10.08
N ASP A 21 -3.85 7.51 -10.99
CA ASP A 21 -2.88 6.91 -11.91
C ASP A 21 -1.50 6.86 -11.26
N TRP A 22 -1.23 5.77 -10.56
CA TRP A 22 0.02 5.50 -9.85
C TRP A 22 1.25 5.56 -10.75
N SER A 23 1.12 5.10 -12.01
CA SER A 23 2.22 5.05 -12.95
C SER A 23 2.70 6.46 -13.32
N SER A 24 1.77 7.40 -13.51
CA SER A 24 2.09 8.82 -13.77
C SER A 24 2.80 9.51 -12.62
N LEU A 25 2.63 8.99 -11.39
CA LEU A 25 3.26 9.48 -10.17
C LEU A 25 4.61 8.78 -9.87
N GLY A 26 5.07 7.87 -10.76
CA GLY A 26 6.30 7.10 -10.56
C GLY A 26 6.19 6.00 -9.50
N ILE A 27 4.97 5.54 -9.22
CA ILE A 27 4.69 4.42 -8.32
C ILE A 27 4.44 3.17 -9.18
N ASP A 28 5.33 2.21 -9.07
CA ASP A 28 5.33 0.99 -9.89
C ASP A 28 4.52 -0.14 -9.24
N GLU A 29 4.37 -0.08 -7.91
CA GLU A 29 3.74 -1.12 -7.11
C GLU A 29 3.01 -0.48 -5.93
N VAL A 30 1.72 -0.81 -5.78
CA VAL A 30 0.90 -0.42 -4.64
C VAL A 30 0.55 -1.68 -3.85
N ILE A 31 0.91 -1.68 -2.57
CA ILE A 31 0.72 -2.78 -1.63
C ILE A 31 -0.30 -2.33 -0.59
N GLN A 32 -1.07 -3.26 -0.04
CA GLN A 32 -2.09 -2.98 0.98
C GLN A 32 -1.86 -3.82 2.23
N ALA A 33 -2.24 -3.28 3.38
CA ALA A 33 -2.45 -4.03 4.61
C ALA A 33 -3.73 -3.56 5.31
N ASP A 34 -4.41 -4.51 5.95
CA ASP A 34 -5.65 -4.30 6.72
C ASP A 34 -5.42 -3.96 8.20
N ASP A 35 -4.18 -4.13 8.68
CA ASP A 35 -3.79 -3.72 10.02
C ASP A 35 -2.33 -3.28 10.11
N GLY A 36 -1.98 -2.70 11.25
CA GLY A 36 -0.64 -2.17 11.51
C GLY A 36 0.44 -3.25 11.67
N VAL A 37 0.09 -4.48 12.06
CA VAL A 37 1.05 -5.59 12.20
C VAL A 37 1.47 -6.06 10.81
N HIS A 38 0.52 -6.42 9.96
CA HIS A 38 0.80 -6.80 8.57
C HIS A 38 1.43 -5.64 7.78
N GLY A 39 0.97 -4.41 8.02
CA GLY A 39 1.56 -3.22 7.40
C GLY A 39 3.03 -3.04 7.77
N LEU A 40 3.36 -3.19 9.06
CA LEU A 40 4.75 -3.10 9.52
C LEU A 40 5.61 -4.24 9.00
N GLU A 41 5.10 -5.47 8.96
CA GLU A 41 5.82 -6.61 8.38
C GLU A 41 6.11 -6.39 6.88
N THR A 42 5.13 -5.87 6.15
CA THR A 42 5.24 -5.55 4.72
C THR A 42 6.24 -4.42 4.45
N ALA A 43 6.30 -3.42 5.33
CA ALA A 43 7.20 -2.28 5.19
C ALA A 43 8.66 -2.61 5.55
N ARG A 44 8.89 -3.68 6.33
CA ARG A 44 10.25 -4.07 6.70
C ARG A 44 11.00 -4.57 5.46
N PRO A 45 12.17 -4.01 5.13
CA PRO A 45 13.07 -4.64 4.18
C PRO A 45 13.41 -6.04 4.70
N SER A 46 13.43 -7.03 3.81
CA SER A 46 13.94 -8.38 4.10
C SER A 46 15.20 -8.26 4.95
N GLN A 47 15.16 -8.78 6.18
CA GLN A 47 16.32 -8.77 7.06
C GLN A 47 17.47 -9.48 6.33
N ALA A 48 18.51 -8.73 5.99
CA ALA A 48 19.78 -9.27 5.49
C ALA A 48 20.52 -10.00 6.61
#